data_AF-A0A7S2Q3X4-F1
#
_entry.id   AF-A0A7S2Q3X4-F1
#
_cell.length_a   1.000
_cell.length_b   1.000
_cell.length_c   1.000
_cell.angle_alpha   90.00
_cell.angle_beta   90.00
_cell.angle_gamma   90.00
#
_symmetry.space_group_name_H-M   'P 1'
#
loop_
_entity.id
_entity.type
_entity.pdbx_description
1 polymer ?
#
loop_
_entity_poly.entity_id
_entity_poly.type
_entity_poly.pdbx_seq_one_letter_code
_entity_poly.pdbx_strand_id
1 'polypeptide(L)'
;MRFGDKFLNGQHPPWQQSYIDYIRLKQLIYQLFDLDHATDENNVDIIESPSSDVSSSRHLPNIKTSNEFQQQLNNEVQKALLFLLGTLGEMASELSELSEEFITLSANVQLQLNASDLLEQIHALRMQFIDRVGSKLLLLLEFIELNVEVITKIVKKHDKAVSRWEESSGGHNHGDDQPRYQRLRTQYLPRFAVHSTNANV
;
A
#
# COMPACT_ATOMS: atom_id res chain seq x y z
N MET A 1 10.88 -15.29 5.11
CA MET A 1 10.57 -14.09 5.93
C MET A 1 9.09 -13.78 5.76
N ARG A 2 8.34 -13.53 6.86
CA ARG A 2 6.89 -13.25 6.77
C ARG A 2 6.70 -11.87 6.11
N PHE A 3 5.62 -11.68 5.35
CA PHE A 3 5.41 -10.41 4.64
C PHE A 3 5.33 -9.20 5.57
N GLY A 4 4.68 -9.35 6.74
CA GLY A 4 4.64 -8.28 7.76
C GLY A 4 6.04 -7.85 8.19
N ASP A 5 6.92 -8.81 8.48
CA ASP A 5 8.31 -8.52 8.85
C ASP A 5 9.11 -7.91 7.69
N LYS A 6 8.92 -8.41 6.47
CA LYS A 6 9.54 -7.84 5.25
C LYS A 6 9.09 -6.39 5.05
N PHE A 7 7.80 -6.12 5.24
CA PHE A 7 7.23 -4.79 5.08
C PHE A 7 7.78 -3.82 6.12
N LEU A 8 7.74 -4.18 7.41
CA LEU A 8 8.27 -3.34 8.49
C LEU A 8 9.77 -3.05 8.31
N ASN A 9 10.55 -4.06 7.92
CA ASN A 9 11.99 -3.89 7.73
C ASN A 9 12.35 -3.14 6.45
N GLY A 10 11.43 -3.07 5.47
CA GLY A 10 11.61 -2.28 4.24
C GLY A 10 11.18 -0.82 4.37
N GLN A 11 10.58 -0.41 5.50
CA GLN A 11 10.14 0.97 5.67
C GLN A 11 11.33 1.91 5.86
N HIS A 12 11.33 3.02 5.13
CA HIS A 12 12.23 4.12 5.40
C HIS A 12 11.88 4.73 6.77
N PRO A 13 12.78 4.71 7.77
CA PRO A 13 12.43 5.06 9.16
C PRO A 13 11.82 6.47 9.32
N PRO A 14 12.32 7.51 8.64
CA PRO A 14 11.70 8.84 8.69
C PRO A 14 10.25 8.89 8.19
N TRP A 15 9.81 7.93 7.38
CA TRP A 15 8.50 7.92 6.73
C TRP A 15 7.56 6.86 7.30
N GLN A 16 7.96 6.18 8.38
CA GLN A 16 7.27 5.02 8.94
C GLN A 16 5.76 5.25 9.16
N GLN A 17 5.39 6.42 9.66
CA GLN A 17 3.99 6.78 9.98
C GLN A 17 3.12 7.02 8.75
N SER A 18 3.75 7.30 7.60
CA SER A 18 3.08 7.59 6.34
C SER A 18 2.71 6.33 5.55
N TYR A 19 3.34 5.19 5.87
CA TYR A 19 3.00 3.90 5.27
C TYR A 19 1.63 3.41 5.74
N ILE A 20 0.98 2.60 4.91
CA ILE A 20 -0.28 1.92 5.24
C ILE A 20 -0.07 0.96 6.42
N ASP A 21 -0.94 1.07 7.43
CA ASP A 21 -0.91 0.20 8.60
C ASP A 21 -1.47 -1.20 8.29
N TYR A 22 -0.62 -2.02 7.66
CA TYR A 22 -0.95 -3.39 7.29
C TYR A 22 -1.37 -4.26 8.48
N ILE A 23 -0.74 -4.07 9.65
CA ILE A 23 -0.99 -4.90 10.82
C ILE A 23 -2.40 -4.62 11.36
N ARG A 24 -2.74 -3.34 11.51
CA ARG A 24 -4.08 -2.94 11.96
C ARG A 24 -5.16 -3.37 10.99
N LEU A 25 -4.97 -3.17 9.69
CA LEU A 25 -5.95 -3.62 8.68
C LEU A 25 -6.13 -5.15 8.70
N LYS A 26 -5.05 -5.90 8.93
CA LYS A 26 -5.11 -7.36 9.07
C LYS A 26 -5.89 -7.78 10.32
N GLN A 27 -5.67 -7.11 11.45
CA GLN A 27 -6.44 -7.34 12.68
C GLN A 27 -7.93 -7.05 12.48
N LEU A 28 -8.26 -5.99 11.74
CA LEU A 28 -9.65 -5.64 11.43
C LEU A 28 -10.33 -6.76 10.63
N ILE A 29 -9.65 -7.34 9.62
CA ILE A 29 -10.19 -8.51 8.89
C ILE A 29 -10.46 -9.69 9.85
N TYR A 30 -9.55 -9.96 10.79
CA TYR A 30 -9.75 -11.05 11.74
C TYR A 30 -10.94 -10.82 12.68
N GLN A 31 -11.10 -9.59 13.17
CA GLN A 31 -12.26 -9.19 13.98
C GLN A 31 -13.57 -9.26 13.18
N LEU A 32 -13.54 -8.96 11.88
CA LEU A 32 -14.72 -8.94 11.04
C LEU A 32 -15.30 -10.32 10.75
N PHE A 33 -14.44 -11.32 10.63
CA PHE A 33 -14.82 -12.66 10.19
C PHE A 33 -14.64 -13.71 11.29
N ASP A 34 -14.45 -13.29 12.55
CA ASP A 34 -14.14 -14.16 13.71
C ASP A 34 -13.06 -15.21 13.36
N LEU A 35 -12.01 -14.78 12.67
CA LEU A 35 -10.95 -15.66 12.21
C LEU A 35 -9.89 -15.81 13.31
N ASP A 36 -9.59 -17.05 13.70
CA ASP A 36 -8.48 -17.33 14.60
C ASP A 36 -7.16 -16.84 13.99
N HIS A 37 -6.40 -16.06 14.77
CA HIS A 37 -5.07 -15.56 14.38
C HIS A 37 -4.09 -16.68 13.98
N ALA A 38 -4.38 -17.93 14.35
CA ALA A 38 -3.53 -19.11 14.16
C ALA A 38 -3.59 -19.76 12.76
N THR A 39 -4.66 -19.56 11.97
CA THR A 39 -4.90 -20.37 10.74
C THR A 39 -4.25 -19.82 9.46
N ASP A 40 -3.65 -18.63 9.50
CA ASP A 40 -3.15 -17.94 8.30
C ASP A 40 -1.62 -17.86 8.26
N GLU A 41 -0.93 -18.55 9.18
CA GLU A 41 0.54 -18.61 9.25
C GLU A 41 1.16 -19.62 8.27
N ASN A 42 0.38 -20.57 7.76
CA ASN A 42 0.85 -21.62 6.86
C ASN A 42 0.12 -21.54 5.52
N ASN A 43 0.75 -20.94 4.53
CA ASN A 43 0.38 -21.16 3.13
C ASN A 43 1.12 -22.43 2.67
N VAL A 44 0.54 -23.60 2.94
CA VAL A 44 0.89 -24.87 2.29
C VAL A 44 -0.43 -25.54 1.94
N ASP A 45 -0.59 -25.89 0.67
CA ASP A 45 -1.69 -26.71 0.17
C ASP A 45 -1.81 -28.03 0.98
N ILE A 46 -3.04 -28.57 0.97
CA ILE A 46 -3.48 -29.93 1.32
C ILE A 46 -3.65 -30.29 2.83
N ILE A 47 -4.90 -30.56 3.24
CA ILE A 47 -5.51 -31.87 3.65
C ILE A 47 -6.72 -31.63 4.58
N GLU A 48 -7.74 -32.46 4.35
CA GLU A 48 -9.05 -32.65 4.99
C GLU A 48 -9.12 -32.60 6.53
N SER A 49 -10.32 -32.28 7.00
CA SER A 49 -10.87 -32.19 8.36
C SER A 49 -10.60 -33.40 9.28
N PRO A 50 -10.82 -33.30 10.61
CA PRO A 50 -12.19 -33.51 11.14
C PRO A 50 -12.61 -32.65 12.36
N SER A 51 -13.92 -32.37 12.37
CA SER A 51 -14.85 -32.11 13.50
C SER A 51 -14.30 -31.93 14.93
N SER A 52 -14.58 -30.76 15.50
CA SER A 52 -14.99 -30.66 16.92
C SER A 52 -16.10 -29.62 17.08
N ASP A 53 -17.19 -30.08 17.70
CA ASP A 53 -18.35 -29.29 18.11
C ASP A 53 -17.93 -28.24 19.12
N VAL A 54 -17.92 -26.97 18.72
CA VAL A 54 -18.06 -25.85 19.65
C VAL A 54 -19.10 -24.91 19.05
N SER A 55 -20.27 -24.91 19.67
CA SER A 55 -21.36 -23.97 19.44
C SER A 55 -20.97 -22.57 19.94
N SER A 56 -19.95 -21.97 19.32
CA SER A 56 -19.75 -20.52 19.41
C SER A 56 -20.72 -19.88 18.43
N SER A 57 -21.67 -19.09 18.93
CA SER A 57 -22.54 -18.29 18.08
C SER A 57 -21.64 -17.38 17.22
N ARG A 58 -21.33 -17.81 15.99
CA ARG A 58 -20.63 -16.99 15.00
C ARG A 58 -21.49 -15.76 14.81
N HIS A 59 -21.04 -14.63 15.33
CA HIS A 59 -21.78 -13.40 15.18
C HIS A 59 -21.72 -13.09 13.68
N LEU A 60 -22.86 -12.99 12.99
CA LEU A 60 -22.82 -12.70 11.56
C LEU A 60 -22.05 -11.38 11.37
N PRO A 61 -21.02 -11.36 10.51
CA PRO A 61 -20.42 -10.11 10.06
C PRO A 61 -21.55 -9.22 9.54
N ASN A 62 -21.63 -7.98 10.02
CA ASN A 62 -22.66 -7.03 9.61
C ASN A 62 -22.12 -6.21 8.43
N ILE A 63 -22.94 -5.86 7.44
CA ILE A 63 -22.57 -4.93 6.34
C ILE A 63 -21.86 -3.68 6.88
N LYS A 64 -22.32 -3.19 8.05
CA LYS A 64 -21.72 -2.04 8.73
C LYS A 64 -20.23 -2.20 8.99
N THR A 65 -19.77 -3.42 9.27
CA THR A 65 -18.39 -3.71 9.63
C THR A 65 -17.51 -3.91 8.39
N SER A 66 -18.04 -4.35 7.23
CA SER A 66 -17.29 -4.29 5.96
C SER A 66 -17.13 -2.86 5.43
N ASN A 67 -18.16 -2.02 5.58
CA ASN A 67 -18.04 -0.59 5.29
C ASN A 67 -16.97 0.06 6.19
N GLU A 68 -16.85 -0.38 7.44
CA GLU A 68 -15.81 0.08 8.35
C GLU A 68 -14.41 -0.31 7.86
N PHE A 69 -14.20 -1.56 7.39
CA PHE A 69 -12.93 -1.94 6.77
C PHE A 69 -12.59 -1.09 5.55
N GLN A 70 -13.54 -0.91 4.64
CA GLN A 70 -13.34 -0.11 3.45
C GLN A 70 -13.01 1.36 3.79
N GLN A 71 -13.68 1.91 4.81
CA GLN A 71 -13.39 3.25 5.31
C GLN A 71 -11.98 3.35 5.89
N GLN A 72 -11.55 2.38 6.71
CA GLN A 72 -10.18 2.36 7.24
C GLN A 72 -9.13 2.20 6.13
N LEU A 73 -9.36 1.33 5.15
CA LEU A 73 -8.49 1.20 3.99
C LEU A 73 -8.40 2.51 3.20
N ASN A 74 -9.54 3.19 2.96
CA ASN A 74 -9.56 4.50 2.31
C ASN A 74 -8.75 5.55 3.06
N ASN A 75 -8.88 5.61 4.38
CA ASN A 75 -8.12 6.55 5.21
C ASN A 75 -6.62 6.30 5.10
N GLU A 76 -6.19 5.03 5.15
CA GLU A 76 -4.78 4.66 5.01
C GLU A 76 -4.24 4.96 3.60
N VAL A 77 -5.01 4.72 2.55
CA VAL A 77 -4.66 5.09 1.17
C VAL A 77 -4.55 6.61 1.04
N GLN A 78 -5.51 7.36 1.59
CA GLN A 78 -5.50 8.83 1.56
C GLN A 78 -4.27 9.38 2.29
N LYS A 79 -3.93 8.83 3.46
CA LYS A 79 -2.72 9.20 4.22
C LYS A 79 -1.46 9.04 3.38
N ALA A 80 -1.28 7.88 2.75
CA ALA A 80 -0.14 7.60 1.89
C ALA A 80 -0.10 8.54 0.66
N LEU A 81 -1.25 8.84 0.06
CA LEU A 81 -1.36 9.78 -1.07
C LEU A 81 -1.01 11.22 -0.67
N LEU A 82 -1.48 11.69 0.48
CA LEU A 82 -1.16 13.03 0.97
C LEU A 82 0.35 13.17 1.22
N PHE A 83 0.96 12.16 1.83
CA PHE A 83 2.41 12.13 2.02
C PHE A 83 3.17 12.14 0.70
N LEU A 84 2.74 11.33 -0.27
CA LEU A 84 3.32 11.29 -1.61
C LEU A 84 3.26 12.65 -2.30
N LEU A 85 2.09 13.29 -2.30
CA LEU A 85 1.89 14.60 -2.94
C LEU A 85 2.71 15.70 -2.25
N GLY A 86 2.78 15.70 -0.92
CA GLY A 86 3.62 16.62 -0.16
C GLY A 86 5.09 16.47 -0.54
N THR A 87 5.60 15.25 -0.54
CA THR A 87 7.01 14.96 -0.88
C THR A 87 7.33 15.33 -2.33
N LEU A 88 6.43 15.06 -3.28
CA LEU A 88 6.59 15.50 -4.66
C LEU A 88 6.63 17.03 -4.79
N GLY A 89 5.81 17.74 -4.00
CA GLY A 89 5.80 19.20 -3.94
C GLY A 89 7.13 19.77 -3.42
N GLU A 90 7.67 19.20 -2.33
CA GLU A 90 8.99 19.56 -1.80
C GLU A 90 10.09 19.34 -2.84
N MET A 91 10.11 18.17 -3.48
CA MET A 91 11.08 17.87 -4.54
C MET A 91 10.96 18.81 -5.74
N ALA A 92 9.74 19.19 -6.13
CA ALA A 92 9.52 20.15 -7.20
C ALA A 92 10.06 21.54 -6.85
N SER A 93 9.90 21.97 -5.59
CA SER A 93 10.49 23.23 -5.09
C SER A 93 12.01 23.18 -5.16
N GLU A 94 12.64 22.11 -4.64
CA GLU A 94 14.09 21.94 -4.70
C GLU A 94 14.62 21.89 -6.13
N LEU A 95 13.88 21.24 -7.04
CA LEU A 95 14.22 21.19 -8.45
C LEU A 95 14.15 22.57 -9.10
N SER A 96 13.16 23.39 -8.72
CA SER A 96 13.02 24.77 -9.20
C SER A 96 14.20 25.63 -8.76
N GLU A 97 14.54 25.59 -7.47
CA GLU A 97 15.69 26.31 -6.90
C GLU A 97 17.00 25.94 -7.62
N LEU A 98 17.28 24.64 -7.76
CA LEU A 98 18.49 24.17 -8.43
C LEU A 98 18.52 24.53 -9.93
N SER A 99 17.35 24.63 -10.56
CA SER A 99 17.24 25.08 -11.95
C SER A 99 17.57 26.57 -12.09
N GLU A 100 17.16 27.41 -11.14
CA GLU A 100 17.52 28.83 -11.11
C GLU A 100 19.02 29.03 -10.87
N GLU A 101 19.62 28.24 -9.97
CA GLU A 101 21.07 28.22 -9.76
C GLU A 101 21.83 27.81 -11.03
N PHE A 102 21.33 26.79 -11.74
CA PHE A 102 21.91 26.35 -13.01
C PHE A 102 21.87 27.44 -14.08
N ILE A 103 20.73 28.14 -14.23
CA ILE A 103 20.58 29.24 -15.19
C ILE A 103 21.56 30.36 -14.86
N THR A 104 21.66 30.72 -13.58
CA THR A 104 22.57 31.78 -13.09
C THR A 104 24.03 31.41 -13.37
N LEU A 105 24.43 30.18 -13.06
CA LEU A 105 25.77 29.67 -13.33
C LEU A 105 26.07 29.68 -14.84
N SER A 106 25.13 29.23 -15.67
CA SER A 106 25.28 29.23 -17.13
C SER A 106 25.45 30.63 -17.71
N ALA A 107 24.80 31.65 -17.16
CA ALA A 107 25.00 33.04 -17.57
C ALA A 107 26.40 33.55 -17.19
N ASN A 108 26.91 33.15 -16.02
CA ASN A 108 28.22 33.54 -15.53
C ASN A 108 29.39 32.82 -16.22
N VAL A 109 29.18 31.62 -16.77
CA VAL A 109 30.15 30.89 -17.60
C VAL A 109 30.71 31.75 -18.73
N GLN A 110 29.87 32.60 -19.33
CA GLN A 110 30.29 33.48 -20.43
C GLN A 110 31.21 34.63 -19.98
N LEU A 111 31.30 34.90 -18.66
CA LEU A 111 32.05 36.00 -18.07
C LEU A 111 33.26 35.54 -17.24
N GLN A 112 33.36 34.26 -16.89
CA GLN A 112 34.43 33.72 -16.03
C GLN A 112 35.72 33.40 -16.79
N LEU A 113 36.86 33.86 -16.25
CA LEU A 113 38.20 33.65 -16.82
C LEU A 113 38.94 32.42 -16.26
N ASN A 114 38.46 31.81 -15.16
CA ASN A 114 39.07 30.62 -14.55
C ASN A 114 38.21 29.38 -14.77
N ALA A 115 38.66 28.51 -15.67
CA ALA A 115 37.97 27.27 -16.02
C ALA A 115 37.91 26.24 -14.86
N SER A 116 38.86 26.28 -13.92
CA SER A 116 38.91 25.33 -12.79
C SER A 116 37.77 25.57 -11.81
N ASP A 117 37.59 26.82 -11.40
CA ASP A 117 36.54 27.20 -10.43
C ASP A 117 35.14 26.95 -11.01
N LEU A 118 34.99 27.13 -12.32
CA LEU A 118 33.74 26.86 -13.02
C LEU A 118 33.41 25.36 -13.04
N LEU A 119 34.39 24.51 -13.32
CA LEU A 119 34.21 23.05 -13.29
C LEU A 119 33.82 22.55 -11.90
N GLU A 120 34.42 23.12 -10.85
CA GLU A 120 34.07 22.79 -9.46
C GLU A 120 32.63 23.20 -9.13
N GLN A 121 32.19 24.40 -9.55
CA GLN A 121 30.81 24.87 -9.36
C GLN A 121 29.78 24.00 -10.11
N ILE A 122 30.07 23.63 -11.36
CA ILE A 122 29.20 22.73 -12.14
C ILE A 122 29.10 21.36 -11.46
N HIS A 123 30.24 20.82 -11.01
CA HIS A 123 30.25 19.54 -10.31
C HIS A 123 29.45 19.60 -9.01
N ALA A 124 29.66 20.63 -8.19
CA ALA A 124 28.94 20.83 -6.94
C ALA A 124 27.43 20.92 -7.18
N LEU A 125 26.99 21.71 -8.15
CA LEU A 125 25.57 21.83 -8.50
C LEU A 125 24.99 20.48 -8.96
N ARG A 126 25.72 19.72 -9.78
CA ARG A 126 25.30 18.38 -10.19
C ARG A 126 25.14 17.43 -9.01
N MET A 127 26.04 17.47 -8.02
CA MET A 127 25.91 16.67 -6.81
C MET A 127 24.66 17.08 -6.02
N GLN A 128 24.34 18.38 -5.94
CA GLN A 128 23.10 18.82 -5.28
C GLN A 128 21.82 18.28 -5.93
N PHE A 129 21.74 18.22 -7.28
CA PHE A 129 20.60 17.58 -7.95
C PHE A 129 20.45 16.10 -7.55
N ILE A 130 21.57 15.38 -7.47
CA ILE A 130 21.56 13.97 -7.10
C ILE A 130 21.16 13.81 -5.62
N ASP A 131 21.76 14.57 -4.73
CA ASP A 131 21.58 14.41 -3.29
C ASP A 131 20.20 14.90 -2.81
N ARG A 132 19.75 16.06 -3.30
CA ARG A 132 18.48 16.67 -2.88
C ARG A 132 17.29 16.02 -3.56
N VAL A 133 17.35 15.83 -4.88
CA VAL A 133 16.20 15.34 -5.66
C VAL A 133 16.34 13.85 -5.98
N GLY A 134 17.49 13.42 -6.50
CA GLY A 134 17.70 12.04 -6.95
C GLY A 134 17.53 11.02 -5.83
N SER A 135 18.17 11.23 -4.68
CA SER A 135 18.08 10.34 -3.52
C SER A 135 16.66 10.29 -2.96
N LYS A 136 15.98 11.43 -2.85
CA LYS A 136 14.56 11.48 -2.41
C LYS A 136 13.63 10.77 -3.39
N LEU A 137 13.86 10.89 -4.69
CA LEU A 137 13.08 10.20 -5.71
C LEU A 137 13.16 8.68 -5.54
N LEU A 138 14.36 8.15 -5.34
CA LEU A 138 14.56 6.70 -5.15
C LEU A 138 13.81 6.20 -3.91
N LEU A 139 13.92 6.92 -2.79
CA LEU A 139 13.17 6.58 -1.57
C LEU A 139 11.66 6.63 -1.83
N LEU A 140 11.18 7.63 -2.56
CA LEU A 140 9.75 7.80 -2.86
C LEU A 140 9.22 6.68 -3.76
N LEU A 141 10.03 6.19 -4.70
CA LEU A 141 9.68 5.02 -5.52
C LEU A 141 9.54 3.76 -4.65
N GLU A 142 10.46 3.52 -3.72
CA GLU A 142 10.38 2.40 -2.77
C GLU A 142 9.15 2.53 -1.86
N PHE A 143 8.84 3.75 -1.39
CA PHE A 143 7.62 4.04 -0.64
C PHE A 143 6.36 3.66 -1.44
N ILE A 144 6.27 4.06 -2.70
CA ILE A 144 5.13 3.74 -3.57
C ILE A 144 5.01 2.23 -3.76
N GLU A 145 6.11 1.56 -4.09
CA GLU A 145 6.13 0.12 -4.33
C GLU A 145 5.62 -0.68 -3.12
N LEU A 146 6.14 -0.38 -1.93
CA LEU A 146 5.73 -1.04 -0.69
C LEU A 146 4.26 -0.80 -0.35
N ASN A 147 3.75 0.42 -0.51
CA ASN A 147 2.33 0.72 -0.25
C ASN A 147 1.41 0.01 -1.26
N VAL A 148 1.77 -0.04 -2.54
CA VAL A 148 1.03 -0.79 -3.56
C VAL A 148 1.02 -2.29 -3.25
N GLU A 149 2.14 -2.86 -2.81
CA GLU A 149 2.23 -4.26 -2.40
C GLU A 149 1.29 -4.55 -1.22
N VAL A 150 1.26 -3.66 -0.22
CA VAL A 150 0.37 -3.76 0.95
C VAL A 150 -1.10 -3.68 0.56
N ILE A 151 -1.51 -2.68 -0.24
CA ILE A 151 -2.89 -2.55 -0.73
C ILE A 151 -3.30 -3.84 -1.45
N THR A 152 -2.43 -4.34 -2.32
CA THR A 152 -2.71 -5.56 -3.09
C THR A 152 -2.95 -6.75 -2.17
N LYS A 153 -2.08 -6.95 -1.16
CA LYS A 153 -2.18 -8.08 -0.24
C LYS A 153 -3.36 -7.96 0.70
N ILE A 154 -3.67 -6.78 1.21
CA ILE A 154 -4.76 -6.62 2.18
C ILE A 154 -6.13 -6.76 1.50
N VAL A 155 -6.28 -6.23 0.28
CA VAL A 155 -7.50 -6.41 -0.52
C VAL A 155 -7.70 -7.88 -0.88
N LYS A 156 -6.65 -8.59 -1.33
CA LYS A 156 -6.71 -10.03 -1.58
C LYS A 156 -7.08 -10.83 -0.32
N LYS A 157 -6.54 -10.43 0.84
CA LYS A 157 -6.86 -11.09 2.12
C LYS A 157 -8.32 -10.89 2.51
N HIS A 158 -8.84 -9.66 2.38
CA HIS A 158 -10.23 -9.34 2.62
C HIS A 158 -11.15 -10.18 1.72
N ASP A 159 -10.92 -10.16 0.40
CA ASP A 159 -11.76 -10.89 -0.54
C ASP A 159 -11.71 -12.41 -0.30
N LYS A 160 -10.56 -12.98 0.07
CA LYS A 160 -10.48 -14.40 0.46
C LYS A 160 -11.29 -14.70 1.73
N ALA A 161 -11.30 -13.81 2.71
CA ALA A 161 -12.11 -13.95 3.91
C ALA A 161 -13.62 -13.89 3.59
N VAL A 162 -14.04 -12.96 2.73
CA VAL A 162 -15.41 -12.87 2.23
C VAL A 162 -15.83 -14.18 1.54
N SER A 163 -15.01 -14.74 0.65
CA SER A 163 -15.35 -16.01 -0.03
C SER A 163 -15.53 -17.16 0.94
N ARG A 164 -14.62 -17.32 1.91
CA ARG A 164 -14.72 -18.38 2.94
C ARG A 164 -15.99 -18.24 3.78
N TRP A 165 -16.37 -17.01 4.09
CA TRP A 165 -17.61 -16.73 4.81
C TRP A 165 -18.85 -17.06 3.98
N GLU A 166 -18.87 -16.69 2.69
CA GLU A 166 -19.96 -17.03 1.76
C GLU A 166 -20.11 -18.55 1.62
N GLU A 167 -19.02 -19.28 1.44
CA GLU A 167 -19.00 -20.76 1.37
C GLU A 167 -19.50 -21.40 2.67
N SER A 168 -19.10 -20.86 3.82
CA SER A 168 -19.51 -21.36 5.14
C SER A 168 -20.97 -21.03 5.48
N SER A 169 -21.54 -19.99 4.87
CA SER A 169 -22.91 -19.53 5.10
C SER A 169 -23.91 -20.09 4.07
N GLY A 170 -23.41 -20.52 2.91
CA GLY A 170 -24.19 -20.97 1.74
C GLY A 170 -24.85 -22.36 1.84
N GLY A 171 -24.85 -23.01 3.01
CA GLY A 171 -25.61 -24.25 3.24
C GLY A 171 -27.13 -24.04 3.41
N HIS A 172 -27.59 -22.80 3.54
CA HIS A 172 -29.01 -22.46 3.60
C HIS A 172 -29.38 -21.65 2.36
N ASN A 173 -30.31 -22.16 1.55
CA ASN A 173 -30.93 -21.45 0.43
C ASN A 173 -31.42 -20.06 0.91
N HIS A 174 -30.65 -19.02 0.64
CA HIS A 174 -31.00 -17.66 0.99
C HIS A 174 -31.38 -16.89 -0.28
N GLY A 175 -32.62 -16.40 -0.28
CA GLY A 175 -33.21 -15.61 -1.37
C GLY A 175 -32.49 -14.29 -1.61
N ASP A 176 -32.83 -13.68 -2.75
CA ASP A 176 -32.22 -12.54 -3.43
C ASP A 176 -31.97 -11.24 -2.62
N ASP A 177 -32.35 -11.19 -1.33
CA ASP A 177 -32.37 -9.98 -0.52
C ASP A 177 -31.24 -9.88 0.54
N GLN A 178 -30.27 -10.80 0.57
CA GLN A 178 -29.12 -10.63 1.46
C GLN A 178 -28.08 -9.65 0.89
N PRO A 179 -27.55 -8.75 1.74
CA PRO A 179 -26.59 -7.75 1.33
C PRO A 179 -25.27 -8.43 0.94
N ARG A 180 -24.97 -8.43 -0.37
CA ARG A 180 -23.70 -8.96 -0.87
C ARG A 180 -22.56 -8.05 -0.45
N TYR A 181 -21.54 -8.63 0.18
CA TYR A 181 -20.29 -7.94 0.46
C TYR A 181 -19.64 -7.45 -0.85
N GLN A 182 -19.16 -6.21 -0.86
CA GLN A 182 -18.48 -5.67 -2.03
C GLN A 182 -17.08 -6.27 -2.13
N ARG A 183 -16.78 -6.92 -3.27
CA ARG A 183 -15.42 -7.34 -3.62
C ARG A 183 -14.57 -6.11 -3.88
N LEU A 184 -13.51 -5.93 -3.10
CA LEU A 184 -12.74 -4.69 -3.14
C LEU A 184 -11.68 -4.69 -4.26
N ARG A 185 -11.32 -5.87 -4.79
CA ARG A 185 -10.37 -5.99 -5.92
C ARG A 185 -10.80 -5.21 -7.16
N THR A 186 -12.09 -5.10 -7.46
CA THR A 186 -12.56 -4.32 -8.61
C THR A 186 -12.39 -2.81 -8.42
N GLN A 187 -12.42 -2.34 -7.17
CA GLN A 187 -12.27 -0.92 -6.83
C GLN A 187 -10.81 -0.49 -6.70
N TYR A 188 -9.99 -1.25 -5.97
CA TYR A 188 -8.61 -0.85 -5.63
C TYR A 188 -7.57 -1.43 -6.59
N LEU A 189 -7.92 -2.48 -7.35
CA LEU A 189 -6.98 -3.20 -8.22
C LEU A 189 -7.51 -3.28 -9.67
N PRO A 190 -7.84 -2.15 -10.33
CA PRO A 190 -8.51 -2.13 -11.63
C PRO A 190 -7.71 -2.86 -12.74
N ARG A 191 -6.37 -2.84 -12.71
CA ARG A 191 -5.53 -3.61 -13.65
C ARG A 191 -5.66 -5.13 -13.50
N PHE A 192 -6.05 -5.62 -12.32
CA PHE A 192 -6.28 -7.04 -12.07
C PHE A 192 -7.75 -7.45 -12.25
N ALA A 193 -8.66 -6.49 -12.41
CA ALA A 193 -10.08 -6.73 -12.66
C ALA A 193 -10.37 -7.06 -14.14
N VAL A 194 -9.56 -6.53 -15.07
CA VAL A 194 -9.78 -6.70 -16.54
C VAL A 194 -9.49 -8.13 -17.03
N HIS A 195 -8.68 -8.91 -16.31
CA HIS A 195 -8.32 -10.28 -16.70
C HIS A 195 -8.93 -11.39 -15.84
N SER A 196 -9.83 -11.05 -14.91
CA SER A 196 -10.48 -12.03 -14.05
C SER A 196 -11.95 -12.17 -14.42
N THR A 197 -12.25 -13.03 -15.40
CA THR A 197 -13.62 -13.53 -15.66
C THR A 197 -14.18 -14.35 -14.49
N ASN A 198 -13.35 -14.64 -13.48
CA ASN A 198 -13.79 -15.15 -12.18
C ASN A 198 -13.53 -14.11 -11.10
N ALA A 199 -14.59 -13.61 -10.47
CA ALA A 199 -14.48 -12.73 -9.30
C ALA A 199 -13.88 -13.42 -8.05
N ASN A 200 -13.63 -14.73 -8.10
CA ASN A 200 -13.25 -15.58 -6.97
C ASN A 200 -11.89 -16.32 -7.12
N VAL A 201 -10.97 -15.86 -7.98
CA VAL A 201 -9.61 -16.47 -8.10
C VAL A 201 -8.50 -15.47 -7.80
#